data_AF-A0A7V8Z6R2-F1
#
_entry.id   AF-A0A7V8Z6R2-F1
#
_cell.length_a   1.000
_cell.length_b   1.000
_cell.length_c   1.000
_cell.angle_alpha   90.00
_cell.angle_beta   90.00
_cell.angle_gamma   90.00
#
_symmetry.space_group_name_H-M   'P 1'
#
loop_
_entity.id
_entity.type
_entity.pdbx_description
1 polymer ?
#
loop_
_entity_poly.entity_id
_entity_poly.type
_entity_poly.pdbx_seq_one_letter_code
_entity_poly.pdbx_strand_id
1 'polypeptide(L)'
;MIYIHKETELADVERRFPSERYILVDDKLRILTAVKKIWGARVITVFPRQGHYALDPAEGGKYPPADVTVERIGDMLKLDLMSLINAGRK
;
A
#
# COMPACT_ATOMS: atom_id res chain seq x y z
N MET A 1 3.03 12.18 -10.37
CA MET A 1 1.61 12.53 -10.64
C MET A 1 1.04 13.05 -9.34
N ILE A 2 0.31 14.16 -9.38
CA ILE A 2 -0.31 14.74 -8.18
C ILE A 2 -1.81 14.68 -8.44
N TYR A 3 -2.51 13.86 -7.68
CA TYR A 3 -3.96 13.72 -7.75
C TYR A 3 -4.58 14.25 -6.47
N ILE A 4 -5.74 14.88 -6.59
CA ILE A 4 -6.52 15.38 -5.45
C ILE A 4 -7.07 14.19 -4.64
N HIS A 5 -7.50 13.12 -5.32
CA HIS A 5 -7.90 11.84 -4.71
C HIS A 5 -7.17 10.70 -5.45
N LYS A 6 -6.07 10.22 -4.87
CA LYS A 6 -5.22 9.20 -5.52
C LYS A 6 -5.94 7.86 -5.67
N GLU A 7 -6.91 7.58 -4.79
CA GLU A 7 -7.68 6.34 -4.75
C GLU A 7 -8.68 6.18 -5.92
N THR A 8 -9.05 7.26 -6.62
CA THR A 8 -10.00 7.23 -7.75
C THR A 8 -9.32 7.19 -9.12
N GLU A 9 -8.03 7.47 -9.18
CA GLU A 9 -7.26 7.66 -10.43
C GLU A 9 -6.44 6.42 -10.82
N LEU A 10 -6.74 5.28 -10.21
CA LEU A 10 -6.03 4.02 -10.41
C LEU A 10 -6.07 3.54 -11.88
N ALA A 11 -7.16 3.82 -12.60
CA ALA A 11 -7.26 3.49 -14.02
C ALA A 11 -6.23 4.25 -14.89
N ASP A 12 -5.92 5.50 -14.55
CA ASP A 12 -4.90 6.27 -15.27
C ASP A 12 -3.48 5.78 -14.92
N VAL A 13 -3.24 5.37 -13.67
CA VAL A 13 -1.99 4.71 -13.28
C VAL A 13 -1.79 3.43 -14.08
N GLU A 14 -2.81 2.58 -14.18
CA GLU A 14 -2.74 1.33 -14.95
C GLU A 14 -2.49 1.58 -16.45
N ARG A 15 -3.13 2.60 -17.03
CA ARG A 15 -2.94 2.96 -18.44
C ARG A 15 -1.53 3.45 -18.72
N ARG A 16 -0.91 4.20 -17.80
CA ARG A 16 0.43 4.79 -17.98
C ARG A 16 1.55 3.82 -17.59
N PHE A 17 1.30 2.92 -16.65
CA PHE A 17 2.26 1.96 -16.13
C PHE A 17 1.63 0.57 -16.05
N PRO A 18 1.35 -0.08 -17.21
CA PRO A 18 0.68 -1.37 -17.22
C PRO A 18 1.54 -2.43 -16.54
N SER A 19 0.96 -3.11 -15.55
CA SER A 19 1.60 -4.20 -14.83
C SER A 19 0.58 -5.25 -14.38
N GLU A 20 1.05 -6.50 -14.28
CA GLU A 20 0.29 -7.59 -13.66
C GLU A 20 0.14 -7.37 -12.15
N ARG A 21 1.16 -6.79 -11.50
CA ARG A 21 1.17 -6.49 -10.06
C ARG A 21 1.75 -5.12 -9.75
N TYR A 22 1.16 -4.48 -8.76
CA TYR A 22 1.59 -3.20 -8.21
C TYR A 22 2.01 -3.37 -6.75
N ILE A 23 2.99 -2.57 -6.33
CA ILE A 23 3.32 -2.37 -4.93
C ILE A 23 2.94 -0.93 -4.60
N LEU A 24 2.02 -0.77 -3.65
CA LEU A 24 1.61 0.55 -3.15
C LEU A 24 2.20 0.76 -1.76
N VAL A 25 3.04 1.79 -1.62
CA VAL A 25 3.66 2.18 -0.36
C VAL A 25 3.07 3.51 0.09
N ASP A 26 2.40 3.57 1.24
CA ASP A 26 1.76 4.78 1.76
C ASP A 26 1.64 4.71 3.29
N ASP A 27 1.76 5.85 3.98
CA ASP A 27 1.66 5.95 5.45
C ASP A 27 0.22 6.07 5.96
N LYS A 28 -0.78 5.96 5.07
CA LYS A 28 -2.21 6.01 5.42
C LYS A 28 -2.91 4.70 5.10
N LEU A 29 -3.25 3.94 6.15
CA LEU A 29 -4.02 2.69 6.03
C LEU A 29 -5.35 2.87 5.30
N ARG A 30 -6.00 4.04 5.40
CA ARG A 30 -7.21 4.37 4.63
C ARG A 30 -6.99 4.25 3.13
N ILE A 31 -5.88 4.81 2.62
CA ILE A 31 -5.55 4.81 1.19
C ILE A 31 -5.21 3.39 0.76
N LEU A 32 -4.36 2.70 1.53
CA LEU A 32 -3.99 1.30 1.26
C LEU A 32 -5.24 0.40 1.19
N THR A 33 -6.16 0.55 2.13
CA THR A 33 -7.43 -0.21 2.15
C THR A 33 -8.29 0.09 0.94
N ALA A 34 -8.44 1.37 0.58
CA ALA A 34 -9.24 1.78 -0.58
C ALA A 34 -8.67 1.18 -1.88
N VAL A 35 -7.36 1.27 -2.09
CA VAL A 35 -6.72 0.70 -3.28
C VAL A 35 -6.77 -0.82 -3.27
N LYS A 36 -6.55 -1.47 -2.12
CA LYS A 36 -6.66 -2.94 -2.00
C LYS A 36 -8.08 -3.42 -2.34
N LYS A 37 -9.12 -2.67 -1.99
CA LYS A 37 -10.50 -2.99 -2.37
C LYS A 37 -10.74 -2.93 -3.88
N ILE A 38 -10.07 -2.02 -4.59
CA ILE A 38 -10.23 -1.83 -6.04
C ILE A 38 -9.37 -2.82 -6.84
N TRP A 39 -8.10 -2.99 -6.46
CA TRP A 39 -7.13 -3.80 -7.19
C TRP A 39 -6.97 -5.23 -6.66
N GLY A 40 -7.46 -5.52 -5.45
CA GLY A 40 -7.45 -6.86 -4.87
C GLY A 40 -6.05 -7.49 -4.83
N ALA A 41 -5.93 -8.70 -5.35
CA ALA A 41 -4.67 -9.45 -5.43
C ALA A 41 -3.64 -8.86 -6.42
N ARG A 42 -4.03 -7.85 -7.23
CA ARG A 42 -3.11 -7.15 -8.13
C ARG A 42 -2.25 -6.12 -7.42
N VAL A 43 -2.56 -5.79 -6.16
CA VAL A 43 -1.77 -4.84 -5.37
C VAL A 43 -1.28 -5.46 -4.07
N ILE A 44 -0.01 -5.21 -3.78
CA ILE A 44 0.62 -5.47 -2.48
C ILE A 44 0.73 -4.13 -1.78
N THR A 45 0.10 -4.01 -0.63
CA THR A 45 0.11 -2.80 0.19
C THR A 45 1.22 -2.86 1.23
N VAL A 46 2.02 -1.80 1.31
CA VAL A 46 3.14 -1.66 2.25
C VAL A 46 2.91 -0.43 3.10
N PHE A 47 2.81 -0.64 4.41
CA PHE A 47 2.66 0.41 5.40
C PHE A 47 3.99 0.64 6.14
N PRO A 48 4.75 1.70 5.80
CA PRO A 48 5.86 2.13 6.63
C PRO A 48 5.32 2.84 7.88
N ARG A 49 5.77 2.43 9.08
CA ARG A 49 5.46 3.08 10.36
C ARG A 49 6.27 4.38 10.56
N GLN A 50 6.25 5.24 9.54
CA GLN A 50 6.92 6.53 9.55
C GLN A 50 5.89 7.63 9.29
N GLY A 51 6.07 8.79 9.94
CA GLY A 51 5.19 9.94 9.76
C GLY A 51 4.13 10.08 10.85
N HIS A 52 3.34 11.15 10.74
CA HIS A 52 2.38 11.58 11.77
C HIS A 52 1.23 10.57 11.99
N TYR A 53 0.89 9.78 10.97
CA TYR A 53 -0.22 8.81 11.01
C TYR A 53 0.18 7.42 11.50
N ALA A 54 1.48 7.12 11.57
CA ALA A 54 1.98 5.79 11.94
C ALA A 54 1.62 5.37 13.37
N LEU A 55 1.38 6.35 14.23
CA LEU A 55 1.05 6.18 15.64
C LEU A 55 -0.28 6.84 16.01
N ASP A 56 -1.08 7.25 15.03
CA ASP A 56 -2.37 7.88 15.31
C ASP A 56 -3.33 6.84 15.92
N PRO A 57 -3.69 6.96 17.22
CA PRO A 57 -4.59 6.03 17.87
C PRO A 57 -5.99 6.05 17.25
N ALA A 58 -6.37 7.15 16.60
CA ALA A 58 -7.66 7.27 15.93
C ALA A 58 -7.72 6.44 14.65
N GLU A 59 -6.59 6.14 14.01
CA GLU A 59 -6.52 5.27 12.83
C GLU A 59 -6.25 3.81 13.21
N GLY A 60 -5.67 3.59 14.40
CA GLY A 60 -5.44 2.29 15.00
C GLY A 60 -6.73 1.47 15.12
N GLY A 61 -6.90 0.48 14.24
CA GLY A 61 -8.01 -0.47 14.27
C GLY A 61 -9.23 -0.11 13.43
N LYS A 62 -9.28 1.07 12.77
CA LYS A 62 -10.37 1.41 11.83
C LYS A 62 -10.26 0.70 10.49
N TYR A 63 -9.04 0.38 10.09
CA TYR A 63 -8.72 -0.21 8.80
C TYR A 63 -7.99 -1.54 8.99
N PRO A 64 -8.17 -2.50 8.07
CA PRO A 64 -7.39 -3.73 8.09
C PRO A 64 -5.89 -3.41 7.98
N PRO A 65 -5.03 -4.29 8.53
CA PRO A 65 -3.60 -4.15 8.33
C PRO A 65 -3.25 -4.25 6.84
N ALA A 66 -2.21 -3.53 6.42
CA ALA A 66 -1.61 -3.71 5.10
C ALA A 66 -1.00 -5.12 4.96
N ASP A 67 -0.76 -5.55 3.73
CA ASP A 67 -0.14 -6.86 3.44
C ASP A 67 1.25 -6.98 4.09
N VAL A 68 2.01 -5.87 4.08
CA VAL A 68 3.34 -5.75 4.68
C VAL A 68 3.41 -4.48 5.51
N THR A 69 3.99 -4.58 6.71
CA THR A 69 4.33 -3.42 7.54
C THR A 69 5.83 -3.39 7.75
N VAL A 70 6.44 -2.22 7.57
CA VAL A 70 7.88 -1.99 7.81
C VAL A 70 8.07 -0.85 8.79
N GLU A 71 9.13 -0.87 9.60
CA GLU A 71 9.38 0.22 10.55
C GLU A 71 9.91 1.47 9.84
N ARG A 72 10.72 1.29 8.79
CA ARG A 72 11.25 2.39 7.96
C ARG A 72 11.20 2.03 6.49
N ILE A 73 11.10 3.04 5.63
CA ILE A 73 11.13 2.83 4.17
C ILE A 73 12.40 2.11 3.72
N GLY A 74 13.54 2.35 4.38
CA GLY A 74 14.80 1.66 4.11
C GLY A 74 14.76 0.16 4.42
N ASP A 75 13.84 -0.32 5.27
CA ASP A 75 13.69 -1.75 5.55
C ASP A 75 13.11 -2.51 4.35
N MET A 76 12.56 -1.82 3.35
CA MET A 76 12.16 -2.46 2.09
C MET A 76 13.34 -3.12 1.38
N LEU A 77 14.57 -2.62 1.55
CA LEU A 77 15.77 -3.23 0.96
C LEU A 77 16.09 -4.63 1.52
N LYS A 78 15.50 -4.99 2.66
CA LYS A 78 15.65 -6.31 3.29
C LYS A 78 14.61 -7.31 2.79
N LEU A 79 13.61 -6.86 2.03
CA LEU A 79 12.54 -7.70 1.51
C LEU A 79 12.87 -8.11 0.08
N ASP A 80 12.82 -9.41 -0.19
CA ASP A 80 12.86 -9.92 -1.56
C ASP A 80 11.47 -9.88 -2.21
N LEU A 81 11.44 -9.94 -3.54
CA LEU A 81 10.21 -9.85 -4.32
C LEU A 81 9.23 -11.00 -4.04
N MET A 82 9.72 -12.21 -3.78
CA MET A 82 8.87 -13.38 -3.51
C MET A 82 8.19 -13.25 -2.14
N SER A 83 8.90 -12.74 -1.15
CA SER A 83 8.38 -12.41 0.17
C SER A 83 7.25 -11.39 0.06
N LEU A 84 7.41 -10.34 -0.76
CA LEU A 84 6.35 -9.36 -1.03
C LEU A 84 5.14 -9.98 -1.72
N ILE A 85 5.36 -10.80 -2.76
CA ILE A 85 4.27 -11.45 -3.50
C ILE A 85 3.48 -12.39 -2.59
N ASN A 86 4.15 -13.17 -1.74
CA ASN A 86 3.49 -14.08 -0.81
C ASN A 86 2.65 -13.34 0.25
N ALA A 87 3.13 -12.19 0.72
CA ALA A 87 2.40 -11.37 1.68
C ALA A 87 1.06 -10.85 1.12
N GLY A 88 1.01 -10.49 -0.17
CA GLY A 88 -0.19 -9.93 -0.80
C GLY A 88 -1.25 -10.93 -1.28
N ARG A 89 -1.06 -12.23 -1.06
CA ARG A 89 -1.99 -13.31 -1.48
C ARG A 89 -3.17 -13.56 -0.54
N LYS A 90 -3.27 -12.81 0.57
CA LYS A 90 -4.36 -12.95 1.55
C LYS A 90 -5.69 -12.42 1.02
#